data_AF-A0A164VXR6-F1
#
_entry.id   AF-A0A164VXR6-F1
#
_cell.length_a   1.000
_cell.length_b   1.000
_cell.length_c   1.000
_cell.angle_alpha   90.00
_cell.angle_beta   90.00
_cell.angle_gamma   90.00
#
_symmetry.space_group_name_H-M   'P 1'
#
loop_
_entity.id
_entity.type
_entity.pdbx_description
1 polymer ?
#
loop_
_entity_poly.entity_id
_entity_poly.type
_entity_poly.pdbx_seq_one_letter_code
_entity_poly.pdbx_strand_id
1 'polypeptide(L)'
;MSPGDVAVQRPDEGSLSEQRISSLEKQLNIEQKVKQGAENMIQQYCNGPTRDKKLLAEAQQMLADSKAKIEYIKMRIMKVKQVQSEEMDGKGSADGSRVRGDRNCDFGLMTPLEVRIEELRHHLRIESAVVEGAKNVIRLLQSARSTDKKALQELETYPNDY
;
A
#
# COMPACT_ATOMS: atom_id res chain seq x y z
N MET A 1 8.35 26.20 -33.75
CA MET A 1 8.91 24.97 -33.14
C MET A 1 8.34 24.89 -31.74
N SER A 2 7.36 24.01 -31.50
CA SER A 2 6.75 23.82 -30.16
C SER A 2 7.46 22.68 -29.43
N PRO A 3 7.76 22.79 -28.13
CA PRO A 3 8.33 21.70 -27.35
C PRO A 3 7.27 20.63 -27.13
N GLY A 4 7.64 19.38 -27.39
CA GLY A 4 6.75 18.21 -27.28
C GLY A 4 6.40 17.87 -25.84
N ASP A 5 5.11 17.61 -25.63
CA ASP A 5 4.60 16.85 -24.49
C ASP A 5 5.15 15.42 -24.57
N VAL A 6 6.24 15.16 -23.85
CA VAL A 6 6.64 13.79 -23.52
C VAL A 6 5.68 13.32 -22.45
N ALA A 7 4.59 12.69 -22.88
CA ALA A 7 3.71 11.94 -22.00
C ALA A 7 4.55 10.85 -21.31
N VAL A 8 4.95 11.11 -20.07
CA VAL A 8 5.48 10.07 -19.18
C VAL A 8 4.33 9.12 -18.93
N GLN A 9 4.26 8.05 -19.72
CA GLN A 9 3.40 6.90 -19.46
C GLN A 9 3.75 6.40 -18.05
N ARG A 10 2.92 6.71 -17.07
CA ARG A 10 3.01 6.08 -15.75
C ARG A 10 2.83 4.58 -15.97
N PRO A 11 3.76 3.72 -15.53
CA PRO A 11 3.55 2.28 -15.61
C PRO A 11 2.24 1.96 -14.91
N ASP A 12 1.42 1.14 -15.57
CA ASP A 12 0.13 0.71 -15.06
C ASP A 12 0.36 -0.10 -13.77
N GLU A 13 0.16 0.54 -12.61
CA GLU A 13 0.34 -0.06 -11.27
C GLU A 13 -0.52 -1.33 -11.10
N GLY A 14 -1.62 -1.44 -11.86
CA GLY A 14 -2.41 -2.66 -11.99
C GLY A 14 -1.59 -3.85 -12.48
N SER A 15 -0.74 -3.64 -13.50
CA SER A 15 0.10 -4.69 -14.08
C SER A 15 1.18 -5.18 -13.12
N LEU A 16 1.78 -4.30 -12.31
CA LEU A 16 2.79 -4.68 -11.33
C LEU A 16 2.18 -5.48 -10.17
N SER A 17 1.00 -5.09 -9.72
CA SER A 17 0.25 -5.81 -8.67
C SER A 17 -0.19 -7.20 -9.15
N GLU A 18 -0.65 -7.32 -10.39
CA GLU A 18 -0.98 -8.62 -11.02
C GLU A 18 0.25 -9.53 -11.16
N GLN A 19 1.39 -8.98 -11.63
CA GLN A 19 2.64 -9.73 -11.70
C GLN A 19 3.08 -10.24 -10.32
N ARG A 20 2.90 -9.41 -9.29
CA ARG A 20 3.21 -9.77 -7.91
C ARG A 20 2.30 -10.87 -7.37
N ILE A 21 0.99 -10.78 -7.62
CA ILE A 21 0.03 -11.83 -7.27
C ILE A 21 0.41 -13.15 -7.97
N SER A 22 0.69 -13.11 -9.28
CA SER A 22 1.10 -14.30 -10.05
C SER A 22 2.37 -14.94 -9.50
N SER A 23 3.35 -14.12 -9.08
CA SER A 23 4.58 -14.62 -8.44
C SER A 23 4.30 -15.31 -7.10
N LEU A 24 3.45 -14.69 -6.25
CA LEU A 24 3.04 -15.28 -4.98
C LEU A 24 2.25 -16.58 -5.16
N GLU A 25 1.38 -16.67 -6.17
CA GLU A 25 0.63 -17.89 -6.50
C GLU A 25 1.57 -19.03 -6.94
N LYS A 26 2.63 -18.72 -7.70
CA LYS A 26 3.68 -19.69 -8.04
C LYS A 26 4.40 -20.18 -6.78
N GLN A 27 4.78 -19.28 -5.88
CA GLN A 27 5.40 -19.65 -4.59
C GLN A 27 4.47 -20.52 -3.74
N LEU A 28 3.18 -20.18 -3.69
CA LEU A 28 2.16 -20.97 -3.00
C LEU A 28 2.08 -22.40 -3.56
N ASN A 29 2.11 -22.56 -4.88
CA ASN A 29 2.10 -23.89 -5.51
C ASN A 29 3.35 -24.71 -5.17
N ILE A 30 4.52 -24.06 -5.10
CA ILE A 30 5.77 -24.72 -4.70
C ILE A 30 5.66 -25.23 -3.26
N GLU A 31 5.25 -24.37 -2.32
CA GLU A 31 5.13 -24.76 -0.91
C GLU A 31 4.02 -25.81 -0.70
N GLN A 32 2.95 -25.81 -1.49
CA GLN A 32 1.97 -26.90 -1.52
C GLN A 32 2.57 -28.24 -1.93
N LYS A 33 3.46 -28.25 -2.94
CA LYS A 33 4.17 -29.46 -3.37
C LYS A 33 5.15 -29.93 -2.31
N VAL A 34 5.87 -29.01 -1.65
CA VAL A 34 6.76 -29.34 -0.52
C VAL A 34 5.97 -29.97 0.63
N LYS A 35 4.84 -29.35 1.00
CA LYS A 35 3.90 -29.87 2.01
C LYS A 35 3.45 -31.29 1.69
N GLN A 36 3.00 -31.55 0.46
CA GLN A 36 2.59 -32.88 0.01
C GLN A 36 3.76 -33.88 0.01
N GLY A 37 4.95 -33.45 -0.41
CA GLY A 37 6.15 -34.28 -0.37
C GLY A 37 6.51 -34.71 1.05
N ALA A 38 6.47 -33.78 2.00
CA ALA A 38 6.70 -34.06 3.41
C ALA A 38 5.64 -35.01 4.01
N GLU A 39 4.37 -34.85 3.65
CA GLU A 39 3.29 -35.77 4.05
C GLU A 39 3.54 -37.20 3.53
N ASN A 40 3.96 -37.33 2.27
CA ASN A 40 4.31 -38.62 1.68
C ASN A 40 5.52 -39.25 2.37
N MET A 41 6.56 -38.47 2.68
CA MET A 41 7.73 -38.93 3.43
C MET A 41 7.34 -39.43 4.83
N ILE A 42 6.50 -38.69 5.56
CA ILE A 42 6.00 -39.11 6.88
C ILE A 42 5.24 -40.43 6.79
N GLN A 43 4.37 -40.60 5.79
CA GLN A 43 3.65 -41.86 5.58
C GLN A 43 4.60 -43.04 5.35
N GLN A 44 5.65 -42.84 4.53
CA GLN A 44 6.66 -43.86 4.27
C GLN A 44 7.45 -44.24 5.53
N TYR A 45 7.89 -43.27 6.33
CA TYR A 45 8.69 -43.54 7.53
C TYR A 45 7.89 -44.05 8.73
N CYS A 46 6.59 -43.75 8.81
CA CYS A 46 5.71 -44.29 9.87
C CYS A 46 5.32 -45.76 9.62
N ASN A 47 5.09 -46.12 8.35
CA ASN A 47 4.51 -47.41 7.95
C ASN A 47 5.54 -48.39 7.35
N GLY A 48 6.76 -47.93 7.06
CA GLY A 48 7.83 -48.75 6.46
C GLY A 48 8.61 -49.62 7.48
N PRO A 49 9.34 -50.64 7.00
CA PRO A 49 10.15 -51.53 7.84
C PRO A 49 11.36 -50.83 8.47
N THR A 50 11.88 -49.76 7.85
CA THR A 50 12.95 -48.92 8.39
C THR A 50 12.39 -47.63 8.97
N ARG A 51 12.11 -47.64 10.27
CA ARG A 51 11.71 -46.45 11.04
C ARG A 51 12.92 -45.59 11.36
N ASP A 52 13.41 -44.85 10.37
CA ASP A 52 14.44 -43.85 10.60
C ASP A 52 13.84 -42.63 11.31
N LYS A 53 13.99 -42.58 12.63
CA LYS A 53 13.47 -41.50 13.48
C LYS A 53 14.00 -40.12 13.07
N LYS A 54 15.22 -40.04 12.52
CA LYS A 54 15.81 -38.77 12.12
C LYS A 54 15.12 -38.22 10.87
N LEU A 55 14.92 -39.08 9.86
CA LEU A 55 14.23 -38.70 8.64
C LEU A 55 12.75 -38.35 8.91
N LEU A 56 12.10 -39.05 9.83
CA LEU A 56 10.74 -38.72 10.24
C LEU A 56 10.67 -37.33 10.89
N ALA A 57 11.61 -37.00 11.80
CA ALA A 57 11.66 -35.69 12.44
C ALA A 57 11.91 -34.56 11.43
N GLU A 58 12.80 -34.78 10.46
CA GLU A 58 13.09 -33.83 9.39
C GLU A 58 11.86 -33.60 8.49
N ALA A 59 11.15 -34.67 8.11
CA ALA A 59 9.91 -34.55 7.33
C ALA A 59 8.80 -33.84 8.12
N GLN A 60 8.69 -34.05 9.44
CA GLN A 60 7.76 -33.32 10.31
C GLN A 60 8.10 -31.82 10.39
N GLN A 61 9.39 -31.48 10.50
CA GLN A 61 9.84 -30.09 10.49
C GLN A 61 9.51 -29.42 9.14
N MET A 62 9.85 -30.07 8.02
CA MET A 62 9.50 -29.57 6.68
C MET A 62 7.99 -29.37 6.50
N LEU A 63 7.17 -30.26 7.06
CA LEU A 63 5.71 -30.12 7.03
C LEU A 63 5.25 -28.89 7.83
N ALA A 64 5.81 -28.66 9.02
CA ALA A 64 5.49 -27.49 9.83
C ALA A 64 5.90 -26.19 9.13
N ASP A 65 7.12 -26.15 8.57
CA ASP A 65 7.67 -24.97 7.89
C ASP A 65 6.87 -24.64 6.63
N SER A 66 6.57 -25.64 5.79
CA SER A 66 5.77 -25.44 4.57
C SER A 66 4.35 -24.96 4.88
N LYS A 67 3.71 -25.47 5.94
CA LYS A 67 2.40 -24.98 6.40
C LYS A 67 2.45 -23.51 6.83
N ALA A 68 3.46 -23.12 7.60
CA ALA A 68 3.64 -21.74 8.04
C ALA A 68 3.85 -20.80 6.83
N LYS A 69 4.69 -21.21 5.87
CA LYS A 69 4.92 -20.43 4.63
C LYS A 69 3.68 -20.32 3.75
N ILE A 70 2.90 -21.39 3.60
CA ILE A 70 1.63 -21.37 2.87
C ILE A 70 0.70 -20.29 3.44
N GLU A 71 0.56 -20.24 4.76
CA GLU A 71 -0.30 -19.26 5.41
C GLU A 71 0.21 -17.83 5.19
N TYR A 72 1.51 -17.61 5.38
CA TYR A 72 2.14 -16.31 5.11
C TYR A 72 1.93 -15.86 3.66
N ILE A 73 2.12 -16.73 2.67
CA ILE A 73 1.94 -16.39 1.25
C ILE A 73 0.48 -16.07 0.95
N LYS A 74 -0.48 -16.84 1.48
CA LYS A 74 -1.92 -16.55 1.32
C LYS A 74 -2.29 -15.19 1.89
N MET A 75 -1.82 -14.88 3.10
CA MET A 75 -2.03 -13.58 3.73
C MET A 75 -1.46 -12.44 2.88
N ARG A 76 -0.28 -12.63 2.27
CA ARG A 76 0.35 -11.65 1.36
C ARG A 76 -0.47 -11.45 0.08
N ILE A 77 -0.99 -12.52 -0.53
CA ILE A 77 -1.88 -12.43 -1.71
C ILE A 77 -3.15 -11.64 -1.35
N MET A 78 -3.80 -11.98 -0.23
CA MET A 78 -5.01 -11.28 0.24
C MET A 78 -4.76 -9.78 0.44
N LYS A 79 -3.61 -9.43 1.03
CA LYS A 79 -3.21 -8.03 1.24
C LYS A 79 -2.99 -7.27 -0.07
N VAL A 80 -2.28 -7.86 -1.04
CA VAL A 80 -2.06 -7.21 -2.35
C VAL A 80 -3.40 -6.99 -3.07
N LYS A 81 -4.32 -7.96 -2.99
CA LYS A 81 -5.68 -7.83 -3.56
C LYS A 81 -6.52 -6.76 -2.87
N GLN A 82 -6.41 -6.62 -1.54
CA GLN A 82 -7.12 -5.58 -0.79
C GLN A 82 -6.64 -4.18 -1.20
N VAL A 83 -5.32 -3.96 -1.28
CA VAL A 83 -4.74 -2.68 -1.71
C VAL A 83 -5.20 -2.32 -3.13
N GLN A 84 -5.23 -3.30 -4.05
CA GLN A 84 -5.71 -3.09 -5.41
C GLN A 84 -7.21 -2.71 -5.46
N SER A 85 -8.04 -3.28 -4.59
CA SER A 85 -9.46 -2.93 -4.49
C SER A 85 -9.68 -1.53 -3.90
N GLU A 86 -8.90 -1.14 -2.88
CA GLU A 86 -8.99 0.18 -2.25
C GLU A 86 -8.56 1.32 -3.20
N GLU A 87 -7.64 1.05 -4.14
CA GLU A 87 -7.23 2.03 -5.16
C GLU A 87 -8.28 2.22 -6.28
N MET A 88 -9.14 1.23 -6.55
CA MET A 88 -10.22 1.36 -7.56
C MET A 88 -11.49 2.02 -7.02
N ASP A 89 -11.82 1.85 -5.74
CA ASP A 89 -13.01 2.45 -5.10
C ASP A 89 -12.74 3.86 -4.52
N GLY A 90 -11.51 4.36 -4.60
CA GLY A 90 -11.01 5.54 -3.89
C GLY A 90 -11.06 6.88 -4.65
N LYS A 91 -12.12 7.15 -5.43
CA LYS A 91 -12.43 8.51 -5.90
C LYS A 91 -13.71 9.03 -5.23
N GLY A 92 -13.68 9.18 -3.91
CA GLY A 92 -14.76 9.86 -3.20
C GLY A 92 -14.90 9.48 -1.73
N SER A 93 -14.11 10.12 -0.87
CA SER A 93 -14.58 10.81 0.35
C SER A 93 -13.42 10.96 1.32
N ALA A 94 -13.01 12.21 1.50
CA ALA A 94 -12.39 12.64 2.73
C ALA A 94 -13.46 12.59 3.83
N ASP A 95 -13.61 11.43 4.49
CA ASP A 95 -14.19 11.41 5.83
C ASP A 95 -13.64 10.24 6.65
N GLY A 96 -13.16 10.56 7.83
CA GLY A 96 -12.40 9.69 8.70
C GLY A 96 -13.30 8.70 9.44
N SER A 97 -13.42 7.47 8.94
CA SER A 97 -13.73 6.33 9.79
C SER A 97 -13.51 5.02 9.05
N ARG A 98 -12.30 4.44 9.20
CA ARG A 98 -12.02 2.99 9.22
C ARG A 98 -10.55 2.71 9.52
N VAL A 99 -10.08 3.34 10.59
CA VAL A 99 -8.94 2.86 11.36
C VAL A 99 -9.52 1.96 12.46
N ARG A 100 -9.75 0.67 12.17
CA ARG A 100 -9.90 -0.39 13.20
C ARG A 100 -10.23 -1.72 12.51
N GLY A 101 -9.21 -2.34 11.96
CA GLY A 101 -9.24 -3.72 11.51
C GLY A 101 -7.80 -4.18 11.43
N ASP A 102 -7.17 -4.28 12.59
CA ASP A 102 -5.86 -4.91 12.78
C ASP A 102 -4.66 -4.31 12.01
N ARG A 103 -4.27 -3.06 12.33
CA ARG A 103 -2.97 -2.52 11.90
C ARG A 103 -1.76 -3.16 12.62
N ASN A 104 -1.99 -4.06 13.58
CA ASN A 104 -0.91 -4.74 14.30
C ASN A 104 -0.40 -5.98 13.56
N CYS A 105 -1.24 -6.67 12.75
CA CYS A 105 -0.77 -7.73 11.85
C CYS A 105 -0.09 -7.18 10.57
N ASP A 106 -0.22 -5.87 10.32
CA ASP A 106 0.18 -5.21 9.09
C ASP A 106 1.70 -5.10 8.93
N PHE A 107 2.43 -4.79 10.01
CA PHE A 107 3.87 -4.53 9.99
C PHE A 107 4.71 -5.80 9.82
N GLY A 108 4.26 -6.94 10.36
CA GLY A 108 4.95 -8.23 10.23
C GLY A 108 4.89 -8.84 8.83
N LEU A 109 4.03 -8.29 7.96
CA LEU A 109 3.75 -8.80 6.63
C LEU A 109 4.18 -7.84 5.52
N MET A 110 4.81 -6.71 5.83
CA MET A 110 5.39 -5.80 4.83
C MET A 110 6.87 -6.08 4.67
N THR A 111 7.36 -6.08 3.43
CA THR A 111 8.80 -6.00 3.20
C THR A 111 9.32 -4.66 3.70
N PRO A 112 10.61 -4.56 4.07
CA PRO A 112 11.23 -3.29 4.43
C PRO A 112 11.04 -2.19 3.37
N LEU A 113 11.00 -2.57 2.09
CA LEU A 113 10.76 -1.65 0.99
C LEU A 113 9.33 -1.11 0.97
N GLU A 114 8.34 -1.96 1.27
CA GLU A 114 6.94 -1.55 1.33
C GLU A 114 6.68 -0.59 2.50
N VAL A 115 7.30 -0.83 3.66
CA VAL A 115 7.24 0.10 4.79
C VAL A 115 7.77 1.47 4.37
N ARG A 116 8.91 1.49 3.69
CA ARG A 116 9.52 2.74 3.22
C ARG A 116 8.66 3.48 2.20
N ILE A 117 8.00 2.75 1.29
CA ILE A 117 7.08 3.34 0.31
C ILE A 117 5.88 3.98 1.03
N GLU A 118 5.30 3.30 2.01
CA GLU A 118 4.13 3.84 2.75
C GLU A 118 4.49 5.07 3.59
N GLU A 119 5.66 5.07 4.23
CA GLU A 119 6.21 6.27 4.90
C GLU A 119 6.32 7.46 3.94
N LEU A 120 6.90 7.25 2.75
CA LEU A 120 7.05 8.31 1.75
C LEU A 120 5.69 8.78 1.21
N ARG A 121 4.75 7.86 0.96
CA ARG A 121 3.36 8.20 0.57
C ARG A 121 2.66 9.04 1.64
N HIS A 122 2.89 8.72 2.92
CA HIS A 122 2.33 9.49 4.03
C HIS A 122 2.94 10.90 4.11
N HIS A 123 4.27 11.01 4.01
CA HIS A 123 4.95 12.32 3.97
C HIS A 123 4.47 13.18 2.82
N LEU A 124 4.37 12.62 1.61
CA LEU A 124 3.90 13.36 0.44
C LEU A 124 2.45 13.86 0.61
N ARG A 125 1.59 13.08 1.28
CA ARG A 125 0.22 13.52 1.63
C ARG A 125 0.24 14.73 2.55
N ILE A 126 1.11 14.73 3.57
CA ILE A 126 1.28 15.87 4.48
C ILE A 126 1.81 17.08 3.72
N GLU A 127 2.90 16.93 2.96
CA GLU A 127 3.52 18.02 2.21
C GLU A 127 2.53 18.64 1.22
N SER A 128 1.75 17.82 0.52
CA SER A 128 0.72 18.30 -0.41
C SER A 128 -0.36 19.12 0.32
N ALA A 129 -0.83 18.66 1.48
CA ALA A 129 -1.80 19.40 2.29
C ALA A 129 -1.23 20.73 2.81
N VAL A 130 0.04 20.76 3.21
CA VAL A 130 0.74 21.98 3.64
C VAL A 130 0.86 22.97 2.48
N VAL A 131 1.25 22.51 1.30
CA VAL A 131 1.37 23.35 0.09
C VAL A 131 0.02 23.92 -0.33
N GLU A 132 -1.05 23.10 -0.32
CA GLU A 132 -2.41 23.58 -0.59
C GLU A 132 -2.87 24.60 0.46
N GLY A 133 -2.56 24.38 1.74
CA GLY A 133 -2.79 25.35 2.81
C GLY A 133 -2.09 26.69 2.54
N ALA A 134 -0.82 26.66 2.15
CA ALA A 134 -0.05 27.86 1.82
C ALA A 134 -0.64 28.61 0.61
N LYS A 135 -1.01 27.90 -0.46
CA LYS A 135 -1.68 28.48 -1.64
C LYS A 135 -3.00 29.16 -1.23
N ASN A 136 -3.78 28.52 -0.37
CA ASN A 136 -5.06 29.04 0.07
C ASN A 136 -4.89 30.36 0.88
N VAL A 137 -3.89 30.42 1.75
CA VAL A 137 -3.55 31.63 2.51
C VAL A 137 -3.10 32.76 1.57
N ILE A 138 -2.22 32.49 0.59
CA ILE A 138 -1.77 33.49 -0.38
C ILE A 138 -2.97 34.07 -1.16
N ARG A 139 -3.88 33.21 -1.62
CA ARG A 139 -5.08 33.61 -2.32
C ARG A 139 -5.97 34.52 -1.46
N LEU A 140 -6.15 34.16 -0.18
CA LEU A 140 -6.93 34.97 0.77
C LEU A 140 -6.30 36.36 0.97
N LEU A 141 -4.98 36.42 1.16
CA LEU A 141 -4.25 37.68 1.34
C LEU A 141 -4.25 38.56 0.07
N GLN A 142 -4.15 37.95 -1.12
CA GLN A 142 -4.27 38.69 -2.38
C GLN A 142 -5.68 39.26 -2.56
N SER A 143 -6.72 38.51 -2.24
CA SER A 143 -8.09 39.03 -2.25
C SER A 143 -8.28 40.17 -1.24
N ALA A 144 -7.81 39.99 0.00
CA ALA A 144 -7.88 41.02 1.05
C ALA A 144 -7.15 42.31 0.65
N ARG A 145 -5.96 42.20 0.07
CA ARG A 145 -5.20 43.37 -0.41
C ARG A 145 -5.94 44.12 -1.52
N SER A 146 -6.66 43.42 -2.37
CA SER A 146 -7.45 44.03 -3.44
C SER A 146 -8.76 44.67 -2.93
N THR A 147 -9.39 44.08 -1.91
CA THR A 147 -10.56 44.68 -1.25
C THR A 147 -10.16 45.91 -0.42
N ASP A 148 -9.06 45.86 0.31
CA ASP A 148 -8.59 46.99 1.12
C ASP A 148 -8.21 48.19 0.26
N LYS A 149 -7.55 47.96 -0.89
CA LYS A 149 -7.28 49.04 -1.85
C LYS A 149 -8.55 49.68 -2.40
N LYS A 150 -9.60 48.89 -2.67
CA LYS A 150 -10.89 49.41 -3.14
C LYS A 150 -11.59 50.21 -2.05
N ALA A 151 -11.63 49.69 -0.82
CA ALA A 151 -12.24 50.37 0.32
C ALA A 151 -11.54 51.71 0.63
N LEU A 152 -10.21 51.76 0.53
CA LEU A 152 -9.46 53.01 0.69
C LEU A 152 -9.73 54.01 -0.45
N GLN A 153 -9.81 53.53 -1.69
CA GLN A 153 -10.14 54.39 -2.84
C GLN A 153 -11.58 54.94 -2.75
N GLU A 154 -12.54 54.15 -2.28
CA GLU A 154 -13.91 54.60 -2.04
C GLU A 154 -13.96 55.69 -0.96
N LEU A 155 -13.21 55.57 0.14
CA LEU A 155 -13.08 56.61 1.17
C LEU A 155 -12.39 57.88 0.65
N GLU A 156 -11.34 57.77 -0.17
CA GLU A 156 -10.70 58.93 -0.83
C GLU A 156 -11.63 59.62 -1.84
N THR A 157 -12.61 58.89 -2.39
CA THR A 157 -13.62 59.43 -3.31
C THR A 157 -14.78 60.12 -2.57
N TYR A 158 -14.85 60.01 -1.24
CA TYR A 158 -15.71 60.84 -0.38
C TYR A 158 -14.89 61.90 0.39
N PRO A 159 -14.28 62.91 -0.27
CA PRO A 159 -13.69 64.03 0.44
C PRO A 159 -14.79 65.03 0.84
N ASN A 160 -15.06 65.13 2.15
CA ASN A 160 -15.73 66.27 2.80
C ASN A 160 -17.05 66.76 2.16
N ASP A 161 -18.15 66.05 2.42
CA ASP A 161 -19.48 66.69 2.46
C ASP A 161 -19.81 67.03 3.93
N TYR A 162 -19.36 68.19 4.39
CA TYR A 162 -19.87 68.91 5.57
C TYR A 162 -19.81 70.42 5.32
#